data_AF-A0A7S3B5J0-F1
#
_entry.id   AF-A0A7S3B5J0-F1
#
_cell.length_a   1.000
_cell.length_b   1.000
_cell.length_c   1.000
_cell.angle_alpha   90.00
_cell.angle_beta   90.00
_cell.angle_gamma   90.00
#
_symmetry.space_group_name_H-M   'P 1'
#
loop_
_entity.id
_entity.type
_entity.pdbx_description
1 polymer ?
#
loop_
_entity_poly.entity_id
_entity_poly.type
_entity_poly.pdbx_seq_one_letter_code
_entity_poly.pdbx_strand_id
1 'polypeptide(L)'
;MTKKLDASAALAEYEKILASLRSEERMAPEDKDQRLKQAAEFRDKAEERVSSQNLELAKRVDAESGPRVDPPNCAPVQAFQLRLQSADVEALGFRYADGGYEVHLGAASLARVRAAGYASVGRTTPMKPLTLDNPGKERAGIPLHATMFAYAFPLQGHHSLSFAPETPEEEAMLYGAFAYFQNADSLVALKAVTIAADGLPFRGPHMLTAHPGSAVAEGEDGAAGEGAAREREVVDGAKLREFLLRSGRCHPVTIKALRTIGVEKFWWLGPGEQIAEEGGGAWPHGAFIYIYGEDARENDCFLAVEGPEGSEAGLAVVREG
;
A
#
# COMPACT_ATOMS: atom_id res chain seq x y z
N MET A 1 -20.57 35.17 13.79
CA MET A 1 -19.37 34.86 12.98
C MET A 1 -18.64 33.70 13.64
N THR A 2 -18.77 32.49 13.10
CA THR A 2 -18.05 31.31 13.60
C THR A 2 -16.64 31.33 13.01
N LYS A 3 -15.60 31.43 13.87
CA LYS A 3 -14.20 31.29 13.42
C LYS A 3 -14.02 29.88 12.84
N LYS A 4 -13.59 29.79 11.57
CA LYS A 4 -13.12 28.51 11.02
C LYS A 4 -11.85 28.11 11.75
N LEU A 5 -11.80 26.85 12.16
CA LEU A 5 -11.02 26.38 13.31
C LEU A 5 -9.82 25.48 12.88
N ASP A 6 -9.01 25.80 11.85
CA ASP A 6 -7.98 24.93 11.18
C ASP A 6 -8.05 23.38 11.36
N ALA A 7 -7.06 22.58 10.96
CA ALA A 7 -7.12 21.12 11.16
C ALA A 7 -6.58 20.73 12.55
N SER A 8 -5.52 21.42 12.97
CA SER A 8 -4.81 21.17 14.22
C SER A 8 -5.67 21.54 15.42
N ALA A 9 -6.39 22.66 15.36
CA ALA A 9 -7.24 23.11 16.45
C ALA A 9 -8.51 22.25 16.60
N ALA A 10 -9.02 21.66 15.52
CA ALA A 10 -10.11 20.68 15.59
C ALA A 10 -9.67 19.37 16.28
N LEU A 11 -8.46 18.88 15.97
CA LEU A 11 -7.86 17.72 16.66
C LEU A 11 -7.59 18.01 18.15
N ALA A 12 -7.06 19.19 18.47
CA ALA A 12 -6.80 19.58 19.86
C ALA A 12 -8.09 19.63 20.70
N GLU A 13 -9.20 20.12 20.15
CA GLU A 13 -10.50 20.09 20.84
C GLU A 13 -11.06 18.68 20.96
N TYR A 14 -10.88 17.81 19.95
CA TYR A 14 -11.22 16.39 20.04
C TYR A 14 -10.50 15.69 21.20
N GLU A 15 -9.18 15.84 21.29
CA GLU A 15 -8.37 15.26 22.36
C GLU A 15 -8.78 15.79 23.74
N LYS A 16 -9.10 17.07 23.84
CA LYS A 16 -9.58 17.69 25.07
C LYS A 16 -10.92 17.10 25.53
N ILE A 17 -11.85 16.85 24.60
CA ILE A 17 -13.12 16.19 24.92
C ILE A 17 -12.87 14.75 25.41
N LEU A 18 -11.99 13.99 24.74
CA LEU A 18 -11.63 12.63 25.17
C LEU A 18 -10.95 12.62 26.54
N ALA A 19 -10.04 13.56 26.81
CA ALA A 19 -9.38 13.68 28.10
C ALA A 19 -10.39 13.97 29.22
N SER A 20 -11.35 14.87 28.96
CA SER A 20 -12.42 15.18 29.93
C SER A 20 -13.36 14.00 30.17
N LEU A 21 -13.68 13.22 29.13
CA LEU A 21 -14.45 11.98 29.25
C LEU A 21 -13.73 10.90 30.09
N ARG A 22 -12.40 10.87 30.07
CA ARG A 22 -11.59 9.94 30.88
C ARG A 22 -11.51 10.37 32.35
N SER A 23 -11.49 11.67 32.63
CA SER A 23 -11.35 12.19 34.01
C SER A 23 -12.65 12.19 34.83
N GLU A 24 -13.82 12.14 34.18
CA GLU A 24 -15.12 12.26 34.84
C GLU A 24 -15.83 10.89 34.92
N GLU A 25 -15.44 10.06 35.91
CA GLU A 25 -16.06 8.74 36.16
C GLU A 25 -17.55 8.81 36.57
N ARG A 26 -18.06 10.00 36.92
CA ARG A 26 -19.44 10.21 37.44
C ARG A 26 -20.34 11.02 36.51
N MET A 27 -20.03 11.07 35.22
CA MET A 27 -20.88 11.74 34.24
C MET A 27 -22.18 10.96 34.03
N ALA A 28 -23.31 11.67 33.89
CA ALA A 28 -24.56 11.03 33.52
C ALA A 28 -24.43 10.38 32.12
N PRO A 29 -25.07 9.22 31.86
CA PRO A 29 -24.96 8.53 30.57
C PRO A 29 -25.34 9.42 29.38
N GLU A 30 -26.36 10.27 29.54
CA GLU A 30 -26.84 11.20 28.50
C GLU A 30 -25.80 12.27 28.14
N ASP A 31 -25.14 12.85 29.14
CA ASP A 31 -24.07 13.83 28.95
C ASP A 31 -22.84 13.20 28.28
N LYS A 32 -22.54 11.94 28.63
CA LYS A 32 -21.45 11.17 28.05
C LYS A 32 -21.68 10.91 26.57
N ASP A 33 -22.89 10.50 26.19
CA ASP A 33 -23.27 10.27 24.79
C ASP A 33 -23.23 11.58 23.98
N GLN A 34 -23.71 12.69 24.56
CA GLN A 34 -23.65 14.00 23.89
C GLN A 34 -22.20 14.44 23.63
N ARG A 35 -21.29 14.23 24.60
CA ARG A 35 -19.88 14.54 24.43
C ARG A 35 -19.17 13.62 23.44
N LEU A 36 -19.49 12.32 23.42
CA LEU A 36 -18.97 11.39 22.42
C LEU A 36 -19.41 11.78 21.01
N LYS A 37 -20.67 12.18 20.84
CA LYS A 37 -21.17 12.70 19.56
C LYS A 37 -20.44 13.97 19.15
N GLN A 38 -20.24 14.90 20.07
CA GLN A 38 -19.49 16.13 19.81
C GLN A 38 -18.03 15.85 19.44
N ALA A 39 -17.38 14.88 20.10
CA ALA A 39 -16.03 14.44 19.77
C ALA A 39 -15.97 13.87 18.34
N ALA A 40 -16.90 12.98 17.98
CA ALA A 40 -16.99 12.43 16.63
C ALA A 40 -17.14 13.54 15.58
N GLU A 41 -18.01 14.53 15.80
CA GLU A 41 -18.17 15.67 14.88
C GLU A 41 -16.90 16.51 14.70
N PHE A 42 -16.08 16.69 15.75
CA PHE A 42 -14.81 17.39 15.64
C PHE A 42 -13.76 16.58 14.89
N ARG A 43 -13.69 15.27 15.12
CA ARG A 43 -12.81 14.36 14.39
C ARG A 43 -13.15 14.37 12.90
N ASP A 44 -14.42 14.18 12.55
CA ASP A 44 -14.86 14.13 11.16
C ASP A 44 -14.57 15.46 10.43
N LYS A 45 -14.76 16.61 11.11
CA LYS A 45 -14.36 17.93 10.58
C LYS A 45 -12.85 18.10 10.41
N ALA A 46 -12.05 17.52 11.31
CA ALA A 46 -10.60 17.56 11.19
C ALA A 46 -10.13 16.72 9.99
N GLU A 47 -10.67 15.52 9.84
CA GLU A 47 -10.40 14.62 8.71
C GLU A 47 -10.79 15.26 7.37
N GLU A 48 -11.98 15.87 7.27
CA GLU A 48 -12.43 16.58 6.06
C GLU A 48 -11.46 17.71 5.69
N ARG A 49 -10.94 18.45 6.68
CA ARG A 49 -9.98 19.53 6.44
C ARG A 49 -8.60 19.03 6.04
N VAL A 50 -8.09 17.99 6.70
CA VAL A 50 -6.83 17.35 6.30
C VAL A 50 -6.94 16.82 4.88
N SER A 51 -8.05 16.16 4.54
CA SER A 51 -8.34 15.70 3.18
C SER A 51 -8.36 16.87 2.17
N SER A 52 -9.06 17.96 2.50
CA SER A 52 -9.11 19.17 1.67
C SER A 52 -7.74 19.82 1.49
N GLN A 53 -6.95 19.92 2.56
CA GLN A 53 -5.61 20.48 2.53
C GLN A 53 -4.65 19.62 1.72
N ASN A 54 -4.73 18.29 1.86
CA ASN A 54 -3.96 17.35 1.04
C ASN A 54 -4.33 17.45 -0.44
N LEU A 55 -5.61 17.64 -0.76
CA LEU A 55 -6.06 17.88 -2.14
C LEU A 55 -5.51 19.20 -2.70
N GLU A 56 -5.50 20.28 -1.91
CA GLU A 56 -4.86 21.53 -2.31
C GLU A 56 -3.34 21.39 -2.47
N LEU A 57 -2.67 20.66 -1.58
CA LEU A 57 -1.24 20.41 -1.65
C LEU A 57 -0.90 19.62 -2.92
N ALA A 58 -1.67 18.57 -3.22
CA ALA A 58 -1.54 17.80 -4.46
C ALA A 58 -1.68 18.71 -5.69
N LYS A 59 -2.71 19.55 -5.74
CA LYS A 59 -2.90 20.53 -6.82
C LYS A 59 -1.73 21.51 -6.96
N ARG A 60 -1.10 21.92 -5.85
CA ARG A 60 0.09 22.79 -5.87
C ARG A 60 1.31 22.05 -6.39
N VAL A 61 1.53 20.82 -5.96
CA VAL A 61 2.60 19.96 -6.48
C VAL A 61 2.44 19.77 -7.99
N ASP A 62 1.21 19.54 -8.46
CA ASP A 62 0.92 19.44 -9.90
C ASP A 62 1.20 20.76 -10.63
N ALA A 63 0.85 21.91 -10.04
CA ALA A 63 1.11 23.23 -10.62
C ALA A 63 2.60 23.61 -10.63
N GLU A 64 3.36 23.19 -9.62
CA GLU A 64 4.81 23.44 -9.48
C GLU A 64 5.65 22.47 -10.32
N SER A 65 5.08 21.37 -10.80
CA SER A 65 5.78 20.35 -11.59
C SER A 65 6.24 20.81 -12.99
N GLY A 66 6.00 22.08 -13.35
CA GLY A 66 6.37 22.64 -14.66
C GLY A 66 5.54 22.04 -15.79
N PRO A 67 5.72 22.51 -17.05
CA PRO A 67 5.13 21.84 -18.20
C PRO A 67 5.62 20.39 -18.21
N ARG A 68 4.66 19.46 -18.11
CA ARG A 68 4.89 18.02 -18.18
C ARG A 68 5.62 17.77 -19.50
N VAL A 69 6.92 17.53 -19.44
CA VAL A 69 7.65 17.07 -20.61
C VAL A 69 7.08 15.69 -20.84
N ASP A 70 6.29 15.53 -21.90
CA ASP A 70 5.77 14.23 -22.31
C ASP A 70 6.95 13.25 -22.24
N PRO A 71 6.94 12.28 -21.30
CA PRO A 71 8.04 11.35 -21.20
C PRO A 71 8.12 10.66 -22.57
N PRO A 72 9.23 10.77 -23.30
CA PRO A 72 9.29 10.36 -24.71
C PRO A 72 9.16 8.84 -24.91
N ASN A 73 8.83 8.08 -23.86
CA ASN A 73 8.61 6.65 -23.90
C ASN A 73 7.92 6.15 -22.61
N CYS A 74 6.59 6.13 -22.57
CA CYS A 74 5.84 5.40 -21.54
C CYS A 74 5.96 3.90 -21.82
N ALA A 75 7.10 3.30 -21.48
CA ALA A 75 7.29 1.86 -21.62
C ALA A 75 6.52 1.12 -20.51
N PRO A 76 5.93 -0.05 -20.80
CA PRO A 76 5.30 -0.88 -19.78
C PRO A 76 6.35 -1.37 -18.78
N VAL A 77 5.97 -1.41 -17.50
CA VAL A 77 6.80 -1.95 -16.41
C VAL A 77 7.21 -3.36 -16.80
N GLN A 78 8.52 -3.62 -16.89
CA GLN A 78 9.01 -4.96 -17.11
C GLN A 78 8.92 -5.77 -15.82
N ALA A 79 8.76 -7.10 -15.92
CA ALA A 79 8.91 -7.96 -14.76
C ALA A 79 10.29 -7.73 -14.11
N PHE A 80 10.31 -7.54 -12.80
CA PHE A 80 11.52 -7.45 -12.00
C PHE A 80 11.37 -8.33 -10.76
N GLN A 81 12.50 -8.62 -10.13
CA GLN A 81 12.50 -9.34 -8.87
C GLN A 81 12.63 -8.34 -7.72
N LEU A 82 11.88 -8.58 -6.64
CA LEU A 82 12.04 -7.81 -5.42
C LEU A 82 12.82 -8.62 -4.41
N ARG A 83 13.97 -8.10 -4.00
CA ARG A 83 14.68 -8.63 -2.86
C ARG A 83 14.10 -8.01 -1.58
N LEU A 84 13.87 -8.87 -0.60
CA LEU A 84 13.39 -8.50 0.72
C LEU A 84 14.57 -8.41 1.69
N GLN A 85 15.00 -7.20 2.05
CA GLN A 85 16.11 -6.98 2.98
C GLN A 85 15.61 -6.80 4.41
N SER A 86 16.23 -7.47 5.38
CA SER A 86 15.89 -7.28 6.80
C SER A 86 16.28 -5.90 7.26
N ALA A 87 15.31 -5.12 7.75
CA ALA A 87 15.53 -3.88 8.48
C ALA A 87 15.44 -4.15 9.99
N ASP A 88 16.28 -3.47 10.77
CA ASP A 88 16.26 -3.55 12.23
C ASP A 88 15.06 -2.77 12.79
N VAL A 89 14.05 -3.51 13.25
CA VAL A 89 12.80 -2.98 13.81
C VAL A 89 13.06 -2.14 15.07
N GLU A 90 13.98 -2.57 15.93
CA GLU A 90 14.30 -1.87 17.17
C GLU A 90 15.03 -0.56 16.87
N ALA A 91 15.96 -0.59 15.92
CA ALA A 91 16.67 0.61 15.47
C ALA A 91 15.73 1.66 14.86
N LEU A 92 14.66 1.25 14.19
CA LEU A 92 13.64 2.14 13.63
C LEU A 92 12.71 2.74 14.69
N GLY A 93 12.57 2.10 15.86
CA GLY A 93 11.51 2.42 16.81
C GLY A 93 10.12 2.26 16.18
N PHE A 94 9.95 1.28 15.29
CA PHE A 94 8.72 1.08 14.53
C PHE A 94 7.56 0.72 15.47
N ARG A 95 6.42 1.41 15.31
CA ARG A 95 5.19 1.14 16.05
C ARG A 95 4.02 1.08 15.10
N TYR A 96 3.24 0.01 15.17
CA TYR A 96 2.00 -0.13 14.41
C TYR A 96 0.84 0.49 15.19
N ALA A 97 0.00 1.30 14.54
CA ALA A 97 -1.18 1.89 15.15
C ALA A 97 -2.23 2.22 14.08
N ASP A 98 -3.47 1.74 14.27
CA ASP A 98 -4.67 2.14 13.52
C ASP A 98 -4.52 2.15 11.98
N GLY A 99 -3.93 1.10 11.40
CA GLY A 99 -3.73 1.02 9.95
C GLY A 99 -2.58 1.90 9.42
N GLY A 100 -1.80 2.49 10.30
CA GLY A 100 -0.56 3.19 10.01
C GLY A 100 0.61 2.66 10.82
N TYR A 101 1.73 3.37 10.71
CA TYR A 101 2.91 3.13 11.54
C TYR A 101 3.61 4.44 11.89
N GLU A 102 4.31 4.44 13.00
CA GLU A 102 5.22 5.50 13.43
C GLU A 102 6.65 4.94 13.48
N VAL A 103 7.64 5.75 13.12
CA VAL A 103 9.06 5.48 13.34
C VAL A 103 9.72 6.60 14.12
N HIS A 104 10.75 6.25 14.89
CA HIS A 104 11.52 7.22 15.64
C HIS A 104 12.61 7.84 14.76
N LEU A 105 12.28 8.92 14.04
CA LEU A 105 13.24 9.68 13.21
C LEU A 105 14.42 10.29 14.01
N GLY A 106 14.39 10.25 15.35
CA GLY A 106 15.52 10.59 16.20
C GLY A 106 16.60 9.50 16.27
N ALA A 107 16.30 8.28 15.80
CA ALA A 107 17.24 7.18 15.73
C ALA A 107 18.41 7.50 14.76
N ALA A 108 19.60 7.01 15.10
CA ALA A 108 20.80 7.25 14.30
C ALA A 108 20.68 6.69 12.88
N SER A 109 20.05 5.53 12.71
CA SER A 109 19.79 4.89 11.41
C SER A 109 18.89 5.70 10.48
N LEU A 110 18.09 6.64 11.01
CA LEU A 110 17.15 7.46 10.24
C LEU A 110 17.54 8.95 10.19
N ALA A 111 18.75 9.30 10.61
CA ALA A 111 19.19 10.70 10.68
C ALA A 111 19.14 11.39 9.30
N ARG A 112 19.52 10.68 8.22
CA ARG A 112 19.46 11.19 6.83
C ARG A 112 18.01 11.35 6.36
N VAL A 113 17.16 10.37 6.63
CA VAL A 113 15.72 10.41 6.33
C VAL A 113 15.07 11.63 6.99
N ARG A 114 15.36 11.87 8.27
CA ARG A 114 14.90 13.07 8.98
C ARG A 114 15.43 14.36 8.34
N ALA A 115 16.73 14.42 8.04
CA ALA A 115 17.35 15.60 7.43
C ALA A 115 16.79 15.92 6.05
N ALA A 116 16.30 14.91 5.33
CA ALA A 116 15.62 15.05 4.05
C ALA A 116 14.14 15.45 4.18
N GLY A 117 13.62 15.68 5.39
CA GLY A 117 12.27 16.23 5.60
C GLY A 117 11.14 15.22 5.43
N TYR A 118 11.40 13.93 5.69
CA TYR A 118 10.35 12.91 5.75
C TYR A 118 9.57 12.99 7.08
N ALA A 119 8.29 12.66 7.02
CA ALA A 119 7.39 12.54 8.17
C ALA A 119 7.74 11.29 9.00
N SER A 120 7.46 11.31 10.30
CA SER A 120 7.68 10.15 11.18
C SER A 120 6.56 9.13 11.16
N VAL A 121 5.48 9.39 10.41
CA VAL A 121 4.28 8.55 10.36
C VAL A 121 4.01 8.14 8.91
N GLY A 122 3.67 6.87 8.73
CA GLY A 122 3.29 6.28 7.45
C GLY A 122 1.99 5.50 7.52
N ARG A 123 1.55 5.00 6.37
CA ARG A 123 0.33 4.18 6.25
C ARG A 123 0.73 2.71 6.04
N THR A 124 -0.18 1.81 6.37
CA THR A 124 -0.07 0.40 6.04
C THR A 124 -1.30 -0.09 5.30
N THR A 125 -1.19 -1.23 4.63
CA THR A 125 -2.39 -2.01 4.29
C THR A 125 -3.00 -2.61 5.56
N PRO A 126 -4.30 -2.97 5.56
CA PRO A 126 -4.85 -3.82 6.60
C PRO A 126 -4.00 -5.08 6.78
N MET A 127 -3.86 -5.55 8.02
CA MET A 127 -3.17 -6.81 8.30
C MET A 127 -3.90 -7.97 7.62
N LYS A 128 -3.14 -8.85 6.97
CA LYS A 128 -3.64 -10.03 6.28
C LYS A 128 -2.95 -11.29 6.84
N PRO A 129 -3.68 -12.41 6.94
CA PRO A 129 -3.05 -13.69 7.24
C PRO A 129 -2.01 -14.06 6.18
N LEU A 130 -0.90 -14.67 6.63
CA LEU A 130 0.06 -15.27 5.73
C LEU A 130 -0.50 -16.56 5.15
N THR A 131 -0.54 -16.65 3.82
CA THR A 131 -1.01 -17.83 3.08
C THR A 131 0.11 -18.78 2.68
N LEU A 132 1.37 -18.38 2.87
CA LEU A 132 2.53 -19.21 2.57
C LEU A 132 2.74 -20.30 3.63
N ASP A 133 3.07 -21.51 3.17
CA ASP A 133 3.53 -22.60 4.01
C ASP A 133 4.95 -22.34 4.56
N ASN A 134 5.42 -23.18 5.49
CA ASN A 134 6.75 -22.98 6.10
C ASN A 134 7.89 -22.99 5.05
N PRO A 135 7.94 -23.94 4.08
CA PRO A 135 8.91 -23.88 3.00
C PRO A 135 8.85 -22.56 2.18
N GLY A 136 7.64 -22.05 1.90
CA GLY A 136 7.45 -20.78 1.22
C GLY A 136 7.94 -19.59 2.04
N LYS A 137 7.68 -19.57 3.35
CA LYS A 137 8.20 -18.56 4.27
C LYS A 137 9.72 -18.56 4.31
N GLU A 138 10.36 -19.73 4.40
CA GLU A 138 11.82 -19.86 4.41
C GLU A 138 12.45 -19.32 3.12
N ARG A 139 11.91 -19.70 1.95
CA ARG A 139 12.38 -19.18 0.65
C ARG A 139 12.23 -17.67 0.54
N ALA A 140 11.14 -17.12 1.08
CA ALA A 140 10.88 -15.67 1.10
C ALA A 140 11.63 -14.93 2.23
N GLY A 141 12.39 -15.64 3.08
CA GLY A 141 13.08 -15.06 4.23
C GLY A 141 12.13 -14.50 5.31
N ILE A 142 10.90 -15.01 5.38
CA ILE A 142 9.86 -14.63 6.35
C ILE A 142 10.06 -15.44 7.64
N PRO A 143 10.02 -14.83 8.84
CA PRO A 143 10.08 -15.57 10.09
C PRO A 143 8.99 -16.63 10.19
N LEU A 144 9.36 -17.87 10.57
CA LEU A 144 8.42 -19.01 10.63
C LEU A 144 7.22 -18.78 11.55
N HIS A 145 7.42 -18.04 12.63
CA HIS A 145 6.39 -17.72 13.63
C HIS A 145 5.53 -16.51 13.23
N ALA A 146 5.80 -15.84 12.11
CA ALA A 146 4.90 -14.83 11.58
C ALA A 146 3.60 -15.50 11.11
N THR A 147 2.47 -14.93 11.49
CA THR A 147 1.12 -15.40 11.14
C THR A 147 0.37 -14.38 10.28
N MET A 148 0.72 -13.10 10.42
CA MET A 148 0.09 -11.98 9.73
C MET A 148 1.17 -11.11 9.06
N PHE A 149 0.76 -10.31 8.08
CA PHE A 149 1.60 -9.27 7.51
C PHE A 149 0.80 -8.04 7.08
N ALA A 150 1.48 -6.92 6.93
CA ALA A 150 0.96 -5.71 6.29
C ALA A 150 2.06 -5.10 5.42
N TYR A 151 1.68 -4.42 4.35
CA TYR A 151 2.62 -3.60 3.58
C TYR A 151 2.67 -2.20 4.20
N ALA A 152 3.85 -1.78 4.64
CA ALA A 152 4.14 -0.43 5.10
C ALA A 152 4.54 0.43 3.90
N PHE A 153 3.73 1.45 3.59
CA PHE A 153 3.98 2.36 2.49
C PHE A 153 5.15 3.30 2.81
N PRO A 154 5.84 3.83 1.79
CA PRO A 154 6.85 4.86 1.99
C PRO A 154 6.37 6.02 2.86
N LEU A 155 7.28 6.56 3.67
CA LEU A 155 7.05 7.81 4.39
C LEU A 155 6.84 8.95 3.39
N GLN A 156 5.91 9.84 3.72
CA GLN A 156 5.72 11.07 2.95
C GLN A 156 6.76 12.11 3.34
N GLY A 157 7.25 12.91 2.41
CA GLY A 157 8.24 13.94 2.70
C GLY A 157 8.45 14.93 1.56
N HIS A 158 9.15 16.02 1.84
CA HIS A 158 9.62 16.94 0.81
C HIS A 158 10.80 16.30 0.07
N HIS A 159 10.47 15.46 -0.91
CA HIS A 159 11.49 14.71 -1.65
C HIS A 159 12.45 15.66 -2.37
N SER A 160 13.73 15.64 -1.98
CA SER A 160 14.78 15.90 -2.95
C SER A 160 14.85 14.68 -3.87
N LEU A 161 14.69 14.87 -5.19
CA LEU A 161 14.81 13.84 -6.22
C LEU A 161 16.16 13.08 -6.20
N SER A 162 17.09 13.49 -5.35
CA SER A 162 18.43 12.96 -5.19
C SER A 162 18.65 12.05 -3.97
N PHE A 163 17.67 11.88 -3.08
CA PHE A 163 17.89 11.02 -1.92
C PHE A 163 17.97 9.54 -2.34
N ALA A 164 19.13 8.92 -2.10
CA ALA A 164 19.35 7.49 -2.30
C ALA A 164 19.53 6.81 -0.92
N PRO A 165 18.74 5.78 -0.61
CA PRO A 165 18.93 5.02 0.62
C PRO A 165 20.27 4.26 0.58
N GLU A 166 20.90 4.16 1.74
CA GLU A 166 22.19 3.50 1.98
C GLU A 166 22.04 2.31 2.94
N THR A 167 20.93 2.22 3.68
CA THR A 167 20.67 1.12 4.62
C THR A 167 19.27 0.52 4.39
N PRO A 168 19.03 -0.74 4.83
CA PRO A 168 17.70 -1.36 4.74
C PRO A 168 16.61 -0.57 5.48
N GLU A 169 16.96 0.11 6.59
CA GLU A 169 16.04 0.98 7.33
C GLU A 169 15.57 2.14 6.46
N GLU A 170 16.48 2.78 5.73
CA GLU A 170 16.14 3.85 4.80
C GLU A 170 15.37 3.33 3.59
N GLU A 171 15.74 2.17 3.04
CA GLU A 171 14.98 1.51 1.96
C GLU A 171 13.53 1.24 2.40
N ALA A 172 13.33 0.71 3.62
CA ALA A 172 12.00 0.46 4.16
C ALA A 172 11.15 1.74 4.20
N MET A 173 11.77 2.86 4.58
CA MET A 173 11.08 4.15 4.67
C MET A 173 10.84 4.79 3.30
N LEU A 174 11.69 4.55 2.31
CA LEU A 174 11.61 5.21 1.01
C LEU A 174 10.86 4.42 -0.05
N TYR A 175 11.01 3.09 -0.05
CA TYR A 175 10.41 2.19 -1.05
C TYR A 175 9.23 1.42 -0.47
N GLY A 176 9.15 1.35 0.86
CA GLY A 176 8.16 0.56 1.58
C GLY A 176 8.74 -0.77 2.03
N ALA A 177 7.98 -1.46 2.87
CA ALA A 177 8.42 -2.71 3.47
C ALA A 177 7.25 -3.64 3.78
N PHE A 178 7.52 -4.95 3.80
CA PHE A 178 6.60 -5.92 4.39
C PHE A 178 6.86 -6.02 5.90
N ALA A 179 5.87 -5.63 6.69
CA ALA A 179 5.85 -5.81 8.13
C ALA A 179 5.21 -7.16 8.45
N TYR A 180 5.93 -8.03 9.15
CA TYR A 180 5.48 -9.37 9.52
C TYR A 180 5.24 -9.44 11.01
N PHE A 181 4.12 -10.06 11.39
CA PHE A 181 3.66 -10.07 12.76
C PHE A 181 3.36 -11.50 13.23
N GLN A 182 3.67 -11.80 14.49
CA GLN A 182 3.23 -13.04 15.14
C GLN A 182 1.74 -12.99 15.51
N ASN A 183 1.25 -11.80 15.86
CA ASN A 183 -0.14 -11.46 16.16
C ASN A 183 -0.33 -9.94 15.95
N ALA A 184 -1.53 -9.39 16.14
CA ALA A 184 -1.82 -7.99 15.85
C ALA A 184 -0.91 -6.96 16.55
N ASP A 185 -0.29 -7.33 17.68
CA ASP A 185 0.50 -6.42 18.53
C ASP A 185 2.01 -6.75 18.53
N SER A 186 2.43 -7.78 17.80
CA SER A 186 3.79 -8.30 17.85
C SER A 186 4.42 -8.32 16.47
N LEU A 187 5.11 -7.21 16.13
CA LEU A 187 5.95 -7.10 14.95
C LEU A 187 7.23 -7.93 15.15
N VAL A 188 7.52 -8.83 14.22
CA VAL A 188 8.65 -9.76 14.30
C VAL A 188 9.70 -9.54 13.22
N ALA A 189 9.34 -8.93 12.11
CA ALA A 189 10.29 -8.50 11.10
C ALA A 189 9.73 -7.37 10.25
N LEU A 190 10.64 -6.52 9.77
CA LEU A 190 10.37 -5.57 8.71
C LEU A 190 11.32 -5.90 7.54
N LYS A 191 10.75 -6.09 6.35
CA LYS A 191 11.50 -6.42 5.14
C LYS A 191 11.38 -5.31 4.12
N ALA A 192 12.43 -4.51 3.98
CA ALA A 192 12.51 -3.47 2.97
C ALA A 192 12.43 -4.06 1.55
N VAL A 193 11.72 -3.37 0.67
CA VAL A 193 11.60 -3.74 -0.74
C VAL A 193 12.73 -3.07 -1.52
N THR A 194 13.54 -3.86 -2.22
CA THR A 194 14.54 -3.35 -3.16
C THR A 194 14.44 -4.07 -4.50
N ILE A 195 14.67 -3.35 -5.59
CA ILE A 195 14.70 -3.95 -6.94
C ILE A 195 16.05 -4.63 -7.10
N ALA A 196 16.05 -5.93 -7.40
CA ALA A 196 17.25 -6.71 -7.56
C ALA A 196 17.13 -7.72 -8.72
N ALA A 197 18.26 -8.34 -9.07
CA ALA A 197 18.30 -9.40 -10.08
C ALA A 197 17.79 -10.76 -9.53
N ASP A 198 17.70 -10.89 -8.22
CA ASP A 198 17.29 -12.05 -7.44
C ASP A 198 16.25 -11.62 -6.37
N GLY A 199 15.31 -12.50 -6.02
CA GLY A 199 14.34 -12.22 -4.96
C GLY A 199 13.02 -12.94 -5.14
N LEU A 200 11.95 -12.35 -4.61
CA LEU A 200 10.59 -12.82 -4.82
C LEU A 200 10.23 -12.63 -6.30
N PRO A 201 9.95 -13.71 -7.04
CA PRO A 201 9.59 -13.60 -8.44
C PRO A 201 8.17 -13.05 -8.58
N PHE A 202 8.00 -12.20 -9.59
CA PHE A 202 6.71 -11.67 -9.99
C PHE A 202 6.40 -12.06 -11.42
N ARG A 203 5.15 -12.43 -11.67
CA ARG A 203 4.60 -12.58 -13.02
C ARG A 203 4.02 -11.28 -13.52
N GLY A 204 4.06 -11.09 -14.84
CA GLY A 204 3.54 -9.91 -15.53
C GLY A 204 4.59 -9.23 -16.44
N PRO A 205 4.36 -7.96 -16.84
CA PRO A 205 3.19 -7.15 -16.51
C PRO A 205 1.90 -7.76 -17.05
N HIS A 206 0.87 -7.84 -16.21
CA HIS A 206 -0.48 -8.14 -16.63
C HIS A 206 -1.23 -6.83 -16.81
N MET A 207 -1.62 -6.52 -18.04
CA MET A 207 -2.28 -5.25 -18.36
C MET A 207 -3.67 -5.20 -17.73
N LEU A 208 -4.06 -4.06 -17.14
CA LEU A 208 -5.42 -3.85 -16.65
C LEU A 208 -6.40 -3.66 -17.81
N THR A 209 -5.98 -2.96 -18.87
CA THR A 209 -6.82 -2.79 -20.06
C THR A 209 -6.72 -4.01 -20.96
N ALA A 210 -7.79 -4.81 -21.01
CA ALA A 210 -7.94 -5.85 -22.03
C ALA A 210 -7.83 -5.20 -23.41
N HIS A 211 -6.93 -5.72 -24.26
CA HIS A 211 -6.89 -5.29 -25.64
C HIS A 211 -8.15 -5.83 -26.35
N PRO A 212 -9.00 -4.98 -26.97
CA PRO A 212 -10.25 -5.41 -27.62
C PRO A 212 -10.08 -6.35 -28.83
N GLY A 213 -8.89 -6.93 -29.04
CA GLY A 213 -8.60 -7.97 -30.02
C GLY A 213 -7.98 -9.25 -29.43
N SER A 214 -7.85 -9.37 -28.10
CA SER A 214 -7.39 -10.60 -27.42
C SER A 214 -8.54 -11.59 -27.17
N ALA A 215 -9.70 -11.36 -27.80
CA ALA A 215 -10.79 -12.30 -27.81
C ALA A 215 -10.28 -13.62 -28.38
N VAL A 216 -10.15 -14.57 -27.45
CA VAL A 216 -9.78 -15.96 -27.60
C VAL A 216 -10.23 -16.45 -28.98
N ALA A 217 -9.27 -16.86 -29.81
CA ALA A 217 -9.60 -17.70 -30.95
C ALA A 217 -10.39 -18.89 -30.36
N GLU A 218 -11.69 -18.93 -30.63
CA GLU A 218 -12.57 -20.05 -30.29
C GLU A 218 -12.07 -21.26 -31.08
N GLY A 219 -11.02 -21.90 -30.55
CA GLY A 219 -10.51 -23.17 -31.02
C GLY A 219 -11.51 -24.22 -30.59
N GLU A 220 -12.50 -24.46 -31.45
CA GLU A 220 -13.34 -25.64 -31.41
C GLU A 220 -12.45 -26.90 -31.45
N ASP A 221 -12.73 -27.83 -30.54
CA ASP A 221 -12.27 -29.22 -30.53
C ASP A 221 -10.77 -29.52 -30.30
N GLY A 222 -10.35 -29.48 -29.02
CA GLY A 222 -9.06 -30.02 -28.61
C GLY A 222 -9.03 -30.46 -27.15
N ALA A 223 -9.15 -31.78 -26.93
CA ALA A 223 -9.02 -32.56 -25.70
C ALA A 223 -8.41 -31.88 -24.45
N ALA A 224 -9.18 -32.00 -23.36
CA ALA A 224 -8.86 -31.71 -21.96
C ALA A 224 -7.41 -31.97 -21.53
N GLY A 225 -6.58 -30.92 -21.55
CA GLY A 225 -5.41 -30.82 -20.68
C GLY A 225 -5.80 -30.05 -19.42
N GLU A 226 -6.31 -30.76 -18.41
CA GLU A 226 -6.50 -30.21 -17.06
C GLU A 226 -5.14 -29.87 -16.44
N GLY A 227 -4.97 -28.64 -15.93
CA GLY A 227 -3.95 -28.35 -14.92
C GLY A 227 -3.03 -27.16 -15.16
N ALA A 228 -3.00 -26.56 -16.35
CA ALA A 228 -2.34 -25.26 -16.50
C ALA A 228 -3.31 -24.20 -15.98
N ALA A 229 -3.07 -23.69 -14.77
CA ALA A 229 -3.80 -22.57 -14.18
C ALA A 229 -3.85 -21.43 -15.20
N ARG A 230 -4.97 -21.32 -15.93
CA ARG A 230 -5.21 -20.23 -16.86
C ARG A 230 -5.07 -18.95 -16.06
N GLU A 231 -4.13 -18.12 -16.45
CA GLU A 231 -3.95 -16.79 -15.91
C GLU A 231 -5.31 -16.08 -15.99
N ARG A 232 -5.88 -15.76 -14.83
CA ARG A 232 -7.17 -15.11 -14.77
C ARG A 232 -6.93 -13.66 -15.13
N GLU A 233 -7.43 -13.26 -16.30
CA GLU A 233 -7.46 -11.87 -16.73
C GLU A 233 -8.37 -11.05 -15.81
N VAL A 234 -8.04 -9.77 -15.67
CA VAL A 234 -8.89 -8.78 -15.01
C VAL A 234 -10.10 -8.55 -15.90
N VAL A 235 -11.29 -8.69 -15.34
CA VAL A 235 -12.56 -8.59 -16.08
C VAL A 235 -12.81 -7.16 -16.56
N ASP A 236 -12.60 -6.17 -15.69
CA ASP A 236 -12.79 -4.75 -16.01
C ASP A 236 -11.72 -3.88 -15.35
N GLY A 237 -10.56 -3.78 -15.99
CA GLY A 237 -9.46 -2.99 -15.46
C GLY A 237 -9.73 -1.48 -15.41
N ALA A 238 -10.67 -0.97 -16.21
CA ALA A 238 -11.06 0.44 -16.16
C ALA A 238 -11.80 0.75 -14.85
N LYS A 239 -12.77 -0.08 -14.47
CA LYS A 239 -13.44 0.02 -13.17
C LYS A 239 -12.47 -0.20 -12.01
N LEU A 240 -11.55 -1.14 -12.14
CA LEU A 240 -10.51 -1.38 -11.12
C LEU A 240 -9.64 -0.13 -10.92
N ARG A 241 -9.15 0.50 -12.00
CA ARG A 241 -8.39 1.76 -11.95
C ARG A 241 -9.20 2.85 -11.25
N GLU A 242 -10.45 3.08 -11.67
CA GLU A 242 -11.31 4.10 -11.07
C GLU A 242 -11.51 3.86 -9.57
N PHE A 243 -11.78 2.62 -9.17
CA PHE A 243 -11.96 2.25 -7.77
C PHE A 243 -10.69 2.53 -6.94
N LEU A 244 -9.52 2.13 -7.44
CA LEU A 244 -8.24 2.32 -6.75
C LEU A 244 -7.90 3.81 -6.56
N LEU A 245 -8.13 4.62 -7.60
CA LEU A 245 -7.94 6.06 -7.54
C LEU A 245 -8.93 6.73 -6.59
N ARG A 246 -10.22 6.38 -6.67
CA ARG A 246 -11.29 6.98 -5.87
C ARG A 246 -11.21 6.60 -4.39
N SER A 247 -10.75 5.39 -4.09
CA SER A 247 -10.63 4.90 -2.70
C SER A 247 -9.48 5.56 -1.93
N GLY A 248 -8.62 6.35 -2.58
CA GLY A 248 -7.45 6.97 -1.93
C GLY A 248 -6.45 5.95 -1.39
N ARG A 249 -6.48 4.72 -1.96
CA ARG A 249 -5.54 3.65 -1.62
C ARG A 249 -4.21 3.87 -2.34
N CYS A 250 -4.23 4.29 -3.60
CA CYS A 250 -3.00 4.50 -4.36
C CYS A 250 -2.01 5.48 -3.72
N HIS A 251 -0.74 5.10 -3.69
CA HIS A 251 0.37 5.92 -3.20
C HIS A 251 1.23 6.42 -4.37
N PRO A 252 1.81 7.63 -4.30
CA PRO A 252 2.76 8.09 -5.30
C PRO A 252 3.98 7.18 -5.36
N VAL A 253 4.46 6.89 -6.57
CA VAL A 253 5.70 6.12 -6.75
C VAL A 253 6.91 6.97 -6.34
N THR A 254 7.75 6.42 -5.47
CA THR A 254 9.00 7.07 -5.02
C THR A 254 10.23 6.59 -5.80
N ILE A 255 10.15 5.40 -6.43
CA ILE A 255 11.25 4.79 -7.18
C ILE A 255 11.45 5.55 -8.50
N LYS A 256 12.63 6.18 -8.64
CA LYS A 256 12.97 7.01 -9.80
C LYS A 256 12.79 6.29 -11.14
N ALA A 257 13.25 5.04 -11.25
CA ALA A 257 13.17 4.26 -12.48
C ALA A 257 11.71 4.08 -12.97
N LEU A 258 10.79 3.79 -12.05
CA LEU A 258 9.36 3.64 -12.36
C LEU A 258 8.71 4.98 -12.75
N ARG A 259 9.08 6.07 -12.08
CA ARG A 259 8.62 7.41 -12.47
C ARG A 259 9.10 7.81 -13.86
N THR A 260 10.35 7.48 -14.20
CA THR A 260 10.95 7.81 -15.50
C THR A 260 10.20 7.15 -16.66
N ILE A 261 9.57 5.98 -16.45
CA ILE A 261 8.76 5.31 -17.46
C ILE A 261 7.27 5.69 -17.42
N GLY A 262 6.88 6.67 -16.58
CA GLY A 262 5.52 7.22 -16.56
C GLY A 262 4.58 6.64 -15.50
N VAL A 263 5.06 5.79 -14.59
CA VAL A 263 4.25 5.31 -13.46
C VAL A 263 4.10 6.44 -12.43
N GLU A 264 2.86 6.75 -12.07
CA GLU A 264 2.57 7.82 -11.11
C GLU A 264 2.24 7.27 -9.74
N LYS A 265 1.46 6.19 -9.70
CA LYS A 265 0.94 5.63 -8.46
C LYS A 265 1.12 4.12 -8.44
N PHE A 266 1.16 3.58 -7.23
CA PHE A 266 1.15 2.15 -7.01
C PHE A 266 0.29 1.76 -5.82
N TRP A 267 -0.08 0.49 -5.76
CA TRP A 267 -0.78 -0.10 -4.62
C TRP A 267 -0.36 -1.56 -4.43
N TRP A 268 -0.39 -2.04 -3.18
CA TRP A 268 -0.23 -3.46 -2.85
C TRP A 268 -1.59 -4.12 -2.62
N LEU A 269 -1.94 -5.08 -3.46
CA LEU A 269 -3.09 -5.96 -3.29
C LEU A 269 -2.75 -7.10 -2.33
N GLY A 270 -3.60 -7.30 -1.33
CA GLY A 270 -3.50 -8.48 -0.47
C GLY A 270 -3.77 -9.79 -1.23
N PRO A 271 -3.28 -10.94 -0.72
CA PRO A 271 -3.58 -12.26 -1.24
C PRO A 271 -5.09 -12.49 -1.40
N GLY A 272 -5.53 -12.80 -2.62
CA GLY A 272 -6.94 -13.05 -2.94
C GLY A 272 -7.88 -11.86 -2.65
N GLU A 273 -7.35 -10.65 -2.51
CA GLU A 273 -8.15 -9.49 -2.16
C GLU A 273 -9.17 -9.18 -3.25
N GLN A 274 -10.45 -9.10 -2.90
CA GLN A 274 -11.51 -8.71 -3.82
C GLN A 274 -11.57 -7.18 -3.93
N ILE A 275 -11.51 -6.65 -5.16
CA ILE A 275 -11.55 -5.22 -5.42
C ILE A 275 -12.49 -4.95 -6.59
N ALA A 276 -13.40 -4.00 -6.41
CA ALA A 276 -14.47 -3.71 -7.37
C ALA A 276 -15.25 -5.00 -7.72
N GLU A 277 -15.24 -5.41 -8.98
CA GLU A 277 -15.89 -6.62 -9.47
C GLU A 277 -14.90 -7.81 -9.59
N GLU A 278 -13.62 -7.58 -9.28
CA GLU A 278 -12.57 -8.60 -9.39
C GLU A 278 -12.54 -9.49 -8.15
N GLY A 279 -12.68 -10.81 -8.38
CA GLY A 279 -12.74 -11.82 -7.33
C GLY A 279 -11.40 -12.17 -6.66
N GLY A 280 -10.32 -11.45 -6.96
CA GLY A 280 -8.98 -11.68 -6.38
C GLY A 280 -8.20 -12.87 -6.95
N GLY A 281 -8.78 -13.61 -7.90
CA GLY A 281 -8.18 -14.80 -8.48
C GLY A 281 -6.93 -14.54 -9.34
N ALA A 282 -6.74 -13.32 -9.82
CA ALA A 282 -5.58 -12.90 -10.60
C ALA A 282 -4.33 -12.65 -9.72
N TRP A 283 -4.49 -12.55 -8.39
CA TRP A 283 -3.41 -12.29 -7.44
C TRP A 283 -3.54 -13.17 -6.18
N PRO A 284 -3.41 -14.50 -6.31
CA PRO A 284 -3.61 -15.44 -5.21
C PRO A 284 -2.65 -15.18 -4.03
N HIS A 285 -1.45 -14.65 -4.30
CA HIS A 285 -0.44 -14.32 -3.30
C HIS A 285 -0.21 -12.81 -3.12
N GLY A 286 -1.08 -11.99 -3.70
CA GLY A 286 -0.96 -10.53 -3.74
C GLY A 286 -0.23 -10.04 -4.99
N ALA A 287 -0.31 -8.72 -5.22
CA ALA A 287 0.25 -8.09 -6.41
C ALA A 287 0.56 -6.61 -6.18
N PHE A 288 1.58 -6.12 -6.87
CA PHE A 288 1.77 -4.68 -7.03
C PHE A 288 1.01 -4.20 -8.26
N ILE A 289 0.11 -3.23 -8.08
CA ILE A 289 -0.53 -2.51 -9.18
C ILE A 289 0.27 -1.24 -9.45
N TYR A 290 0.53 -0.97 -10.73
CA TYR A 290 1.13 0.26 -11.22
C TYR A 290 0.13 1.01 -12.10
N ILE A 291 -0.08 2.27 -11.75
CA ILE A 291 -1.04 3.19 -12.35
C ILE A 291 -0.24 4.29 -13.04
N TYR A 292 -0.37 4.34 -14.36
CA TYR A 292 0.24 5.35 -15.22
C TYR A 292 -0.62 6.61 -15.26
N GLY A 293 0.00 7.70 -15.73
CA GLY A 293 -0.72 8.94 -16.02
C GLY A 293 -1.83 8.75 -17.07
N GLU A 294 -2.78 9.67 -17.12
CA GLU A 294 -3.97 9.57 -18.00
C GLU A 294 -3.62 9.33 -19.48
N ASP A 295 -2.52 9.93 -19.96
CA ASP A 295 -2.05 9.82 -21.35
C ASP A 295 -1.44 8.45 -21.70
N ALA A 296 -1.23 7.59 -20.69
CA ALA A 296 -0.61 6.27 -20.83
C ALA A 296 -1.37 5.20 -20.03
N ARG A 297 -2.68 5.39 -19.81
CA ARG A 297 -3.53 4.51 -19.01
C ARG A 297 -3.59 3.06 -19.53
N GLU A 298 -3.34 2.85 -20.81
CA GLU A 298 -3.23 1.53 -21.44
C GLU A 298 -2.03 0.73 -20.92
N ASN A 299 -1.07 1.41 -20.28
CA ASN A 299 0.08 0.78 -19.65
C ASN A 299 -0.17 0.37 -18.19
N ASP A 300 -1.34 0.69 -17.63
CA ASP A 300 -1.73 0.22 -16.30
C ASP A 300 -1.60 -1.30 -16.23
N CYS A 301 -0.90 -1.77 -15.20
CA CYS A 301 -0.60 -3.17 -15.07
C CYS A 301 -0.49 -3.60 -13.61
N PHE A 302 -0.45 -4.91 -13.39
CA PHE A 302 -0.04 -5.49 -12.13
C PHE A 302 1.05 -6.53 -12.30
N LEU A 303 1.85 -6.68 -11.24
CA LEU A 303 2.85 -7.72 -11.07
C LEU A 303 2.39 -8.63 -9.93
N ALA A 304 2.01 -9.86 -10.24
CA ALA A 304 1.52 -10.82 -9.26
C ALA A 304 2.67 -11.61 -8.64
N VAL A 305 2.62 -11.84 -7.32
CA VAL A 305 3.61 -12.69 -6.63
C VAL A 305 3.45 -14.11 -7.14
N GLU A 306 4.56 -14.69 -7.61
CA GLU A 306 4.59 -16.09 -8.01
C GLU A 306 4.64 -17.00 -6.78
N GLY A 307 3.68 -17.93 -6.73
CA GLY A 307 3.66 -18.98 -5.71
C GLY A 307 4.76 -20.01 -5.96
N PRO A 308 5.16 -20.79 -4.94
CA PRO A 308 6.10 -21.88 -5.16
C PRO A 308 5.52 -22.91 -6.13
N GLU A 309 6.32 -23.33 -7.10
CA GLU A 309 5.94 -24.34 -8.09
C GLU A 309 5.33 -25.57 -7.38
N GLY A 310 4.05 -25.86 -7.67
CA GLY A 310 3.34 -27.01 -7.11
C GLY A 310 2.46 -26.74 -5.89
N SER A 311 2.37 -25.49 -5.39
CA SER A 311 1.22 -25.15 -4.53
C SER A 311 -0.02 -24.98 -5.41
N GLU A 312 -0.73 -26.07 -5.67
CA GLU A 312 -2.16 -25.96 -5.95
C GLU A 312 -2.79 -25.36 -4.70
N ALA A 313 -2.79 -24.03 -4.62
CA ALA A 313 -3.59 -23.30 -3.67
C ALA A 313 -5.05 -23.55 -4.07
N GLY A 314 -5.54 -24.73 -3.70
CA GLY A 314 -6.94 -24.98 -3.46
C GLY A 314 -7.33 -23.96 -2.40
N LEU A 315 -7.72 -22.77 -2.85
CA LEU A 315 -8.59 -21.87 -2.14
C LEU A 315 -9.87 -22.68 -1.90
N ALA A 316 -9.83 -23.53 -0.87
CA ALA A 316 -11.00 -23.95 -0.17
C ALA A 316 -11.60 -22.65 0.33
N VAL A 317 -12.52 -22.10 -0.47
CA VAL A 317 -13.39 -21.00 -0.06
C VAL A 317 -14.03 -21.52 1.22
N VAL A 318 -13.53 -21.06 2.36
CA VAL A 318 -14.18 -21.24 3.65
C VAL A 318 -15.46 -20.43 3.49
N ARG A 319 -16.51 -21.11 3.03
CA ARG A 319 -17.87 -20.58 3.09
C ARG A 319 -18.18 -20.52 4.57
N GLU A 320 -18.02 -19.34 5.17
CA GLU A 320 -18.58 -19.06 6.49
C GLU A 320 -20.09 -19.32 6.39
N GLY A 321 -20.54 -20.31 7.15
CA GLY A 321 -21.96 -20.63 7.35
C GLY A 321 -22.52 -19.89 8.55
#